data_AF-A0A6I9Z1S7-F1
#
_entry.id   AF-A0A6I9Z1S7-F1
#
_cell.length_a   1.000
_cell.length_b   1.000
_cell.length_c   1.000
_cell.angle_alpha   90.00
_cell.angle_beta   90.00
_cell.angle_gamma   90.00
#
_symmetry.space_group_name_H-M   'P 1'
#
loop_
_entity.id
_entity.type
_entity.pdbx_description
1 polymer ?
#
loop_
_entity_poly.entity_id
_entity_poly.type
_entity_poly.pdbx_seq_one_letter_code
_entity_poly.pdbx_strand_id
1 'polypeptide(L)'
;MTGKSKNKEKERMKEGKDKDARYTNGHLFTSITVSGMTMCYACNKSITAKEALICPTCNVTIHNRCKDSLPNCTKVKQKVSR
;
A
#
# COMPACT_ATOMS: atom_id res chain seq x y z
N MET A 1 -37.20 -5.70 -1.26
CA MET A 1 -36.19 -4.91 -0.55
C MET A 1 -34.91 -4.94 -1.38
N THR A 2 -34.75 -4.00 -2.31
CA THR A 2 -33.76 -4.12 -3.39
C THR A 2 -32.68 -3.05 -3.27
N GLY A 3 -31.44 -3.50 -3.16
CA GLY A 3 -30.23 -2.94 -3.77
C GLY A 3 -29.91 -1.46 -3.54
N LYS A 4 -28.89 -1.19 -2.71
CA LYS A 4 -28.19 0.10 -2.72
C LYS A 4 -26.74 -0.08 -3.12
N SER A 5 -26.52 -0.16 -4.43
CA SER A 5 -25.23 0.08 -5.06
C SER A 5 -24.98 1.60 -5.10
N LYS A 6 -23.86 2.07 -4.53
CA LYS A 6 -23.26 3.40 -4.78
C LYS A 6 -21.85 3.38 -4.15
N ASN A 7 -20.83 3.00 -4.93
CA ASN A 7 -19.97 3.88 -5.73
C ASN A 7 -18.83 4.53 -4.91
N LYS A 8 -17.63 4.51 -5.51
CA LYS A 8 -16.44 5.38 -5.29
C LYS A 8 -15.39 4.69 -4.42
N GLU A 9 -14.37 4.10 -5.03
CA GLU A 9 -13.15 4.81 -5.42
C GLU A 9 -12.39 3.95 -6.45
N LYS A 10 -12.65 4.10 -7.74
CA LYS A 10 -11.88 4.95 -8.65
C LYS A 10 -10.38 4.93 -8.35
N GLU A 11 -9.74 3.91 -8.91
CA GLU A 11 -8.43 3.97 -9.55
C GLU A 11 -7.69 5.30 -9.39
N ARG A 12 -6.64 5.28 -8.57
CA ARG A 12 -5.46 6.09 -8.82
C ARG A 12 -4.24 5.19 -8.78
N MET A 13 -4.10 4.43 -9.86
CA MET A 13 -2.82 4.23 -10.51
C MET A 13 -2.14 5.61 -10.59
N LYS A 14 -1.26 5.91 -9.65
CA LYS A 14 -0.22 6.93 -9.80
C LYS A 14 1.08 6.19 -10.05
N GLU A 15 1.17 5.70 -11.27
CA GLU A 15 2.44 5.52 -11.94
C GLU A 15 3.05 6.92 -12.06
N GLY A 16 4.18 7.15 -11.40
CA GLY A 16 4.83 8.46 -11.40
C GLY A 16 5.64 8.68 -10.14
N LYS A 17 6.97 8.62 -10.31
CA LYS A 17 8.02 9.04 -9.37
C LYS A 17 8.63 7.88 -8.57
N ASP A 18 9.36 7.05 -9.30
CA ASP A 18 10.45 6.15 -8.86
C ASP A 18 11.46 6.81 -7.86
N LYS A 19 11.42 8.13 -7.68
CA LYS A 19 12.38 8.88 -6.86
C LYS A 19 12.18 8.78 -5.33
N ASP A 20 11.08 8.22 -4.84
CA ASP A 20 10.78 8.16 -3.39
C ASP A 20 10.49 6.74 -2.88
N ALA A 21 10.82 5.71 -3.66
CA ALA A 21 10.58 4.32 -3.28
C ALA A 21 11.66 3.84 -2.29
N ARG A 22 11.24 3.51 -1.06
CA ARG A 22 12.14 3.06 0.01
C ARG A 22 12.01 1.56 0.22
N TYR A 23 13.13 0.85 0.12
CA TYR A 23 13.18 -0.55 0.49
C TYR A 23 13.23 -0.71 2.02
N THR A 24 12.35 -1.53 2.58
CA THR A 24 12.31 -1.83 4.02
C THR A 24 11.80 -3.25 4.22
N ASN A 25 12.56 -4.10 4.92
CA ASN A 25 12.20 -5.51 5.14
C ASN A 25 11.84 -6.25 3.82
N GLY A 26 12.51 -5.93 2.71
CA GLY A 26 12.21 -6.47 1.38
C GLY A 26 10.96 -5.90 0.70
N HIS A 27 10.16 -5.06 1.36
CA HIS A 27 9.08 -4.33 0.71
C HIS A 27 9.63 -3.08 0.03
N LEU A 28 9.14 -2.78 -1.17
CA LEU A 28 9.33 -1.49 -1.82
C LEU A 28 8.20 -0.56 -1.42
N PHE A 29 8.37 0.26 -0.39
CA PHE A 29 7.32 1.20 0.02
C PHE A 29 7.39 2.50 -0.79
N THR A 30 6.27 2.85 -1.40
CA THR A 30 6.05 4.12 -2.08
C THR A 30 5.01 4.92 -1.32
N SER A 31 5.31 6.18 -1.03
CA SER A 31 4.36 7.10 -0.42
C SER A 31 3.24 7.43 -1.39
N ILE A 32 2.00 7.16 -0.99
CA ILE A 32 0.80 7.47 -1.76
C ILE A 32 -0.14 8.35 -0.95
N THR A 33 -0.87 9.19 -1.67
CA THR A 33 -1.99 9.93 -1.10
C THR A 33 -3.23 9.07 -1.18
N VAL A 34 -3.81 8.70 -0.04
CA VAL A 34 -5.08 7.95 0.02
C VAL A 34 -6.25 8.93 0.04
N SER A 35 -7.37 8.59 -0.60
CA SER A 35 -8.55 9.46 -0.73
C SER A 35 -9.84 8.80 -0.20
N GLY A 36 -9.72 7.93 0.80
CA GLY A 36 -10.85 7.21 1.36
C GLY A 36 -10.48 6.38 2.59
N MET A 37 -11.37 5.48 3.01
CA MET A 37 -11.15 4.55 4.11
C MET A 37 -10.22 3.41 3.65
N THR A 38 -8.92 3.67 3.57
CA THR A 38 -7.92 2.61 3.31
C THR A 38 -7.62 1.85 4.60
N MET A 39 -7.46 0.52 4.55
CA MET A 39 -7.10 -0.29 5.72
C MET A 39 -5.59 -0.53 5.76
N CYS A 40 -4.97 -0.39 6.92
CA CYS A 40 -3.57 -0.75 7.14
C CYS A 40 -3.46 -2.25 7.35
N TYR A 41 -2.65 -2.91 6.51
CA TYR A 41 -2.42 -4.35 6.61
C TYR A 41 -1.66 -4.78 7.87
N ALA A 42 -0.76 -3.93 8.39
CA ALA A 42 0.08 -4.27 9.54
C ALA A 42 -0.65 -4.26 10.88
N CYS A 43 -1.59 -3.32 11.08
CA CYS A 43 -2.32 -3.17 12.34
C CYS A 43 -3.83 -3.37 12.21
N ASN A 44 -4.31 -3.71 11.01
CA ASN A 44 -5.72 -3.94 10.69
C ASN A 44 -6.66 -2.78 11.09
N LYS A 45 -6.15 -1.54 11.07
CA LYS A 45 -6.91 -0.31 11.38
C LYS A 45 -7.04 0.55 10.14
N SER A 46 -8.09 1.36 10.07
CA SER A 46 -8.26 2.36 9.04
C SER A 46 -7.14 3.40 9.07
N ILE A 47 -6.65 3.75 7.90
CA ILE A 47 -5.71 4.84 7.66
C ILE A 47 -6.54 6.11 7.59
N THR A 48 -6.50 6.90 8.67
CA THR A 48 -7.14 8.21 8.74
C THR A 48 -6.26 9.33 8.20
N ALA A 49 -4.97 9.04 7.97
CA ALA A 49 -4.01 9.99 7.42
C ALA A 49 -4.17 10.12 5.90
N LYS A 50 -3.86 11.31 5.38
CA LYS A 50 -3.84 11.59 3.94
C LYS A 50 -2.72 10.84 3.21
N GLU A 51 -1.68 10.42 3.93
CA GLU A 51 -0.53 9.71 3.38
C GLU A 51 -0.39 8.31 3.97
N ALA A 52 -0.13 7.36 3.07
CA ALA A 52 0.12 5.96 3.39
C ALA A 52 1.32 5.45 2.57
N LEU A 53 1.88 4.31 2.98
CA LEU A 53 2.88 3.59 2.20
C LEU A 53 2.22 2.40 1.54
N ILE A 54 2.38 2.24 0.23
CA ILE A 54 1.98 1.04 -0.49
C ILE A 54 3.21 0.30 -0.98
N CYS A 55 3.16 -1.02 -0.93
CA CYS A 55 4.13 -1.85 -1.59
C CYS A 55 3.53 -2.47 -2.86
N PRO A 56 3.97 -2.10 -4.08
CA PRO A 56 3.40 -2.63 -5.32
C PRO A 56 3.80 -4.08 -5.58
N THR A 57 4.82 -4.62 -4.89
CA THR A 57 5.24 -6.02 -5.06
C THR A 57 4.24 -6.99 -4.42
N CYS A 58 3.75 -6.66 -3.23
CA CYS A 58 2.79 -7.47 -2.49
C CYS A 58 1.37 -6.86 -2.43
N ASN A 59 1.22 -5.66 -2.98
CA ASN A 59 0.01 -4.84 -3.03
C ASN A 59 -0.60 -4.55 -1.64
N VAL A 60 0.24 -4.38 -0.61
CA VAL A 60 -0.19 -4.04 0.76
C VAL A 60 -0.03 -2.55 1.03
N THR A 61 -1.00 -1.96 1.72
CA THR A 61 -0.98 -0.56 2.15
C THR A 61 -0.90 -0.46 3.66
N ILE A 62 -0.04 0.41 4.17
CA ILE A 62 0.21 0.59 5.59
C ILE A 62 0.41 2.05 5.99
N HIS A 63 0.34 2.31 7.30
CA HIS A 63 0.79 3.57 7.86
C HIS A 63 2.31 3.73 7.75
N ASN A 64 2.78 4.98 7.70
CA ASN A 64 4.22 5.30 7.72
C ASN A 64 4.94 4.75 8.97
N ARG A 65 4.24 4.69 10.11
CA ARG A 65 4.74 4.12 11.38
C ARG A 65 4.75 2.59 11.43
N CYS A 66 4.02 1.93 10.54
CA CYS A 66 3.86 0.47 10.57
C CYS A 66 4.86 -0.27 9.68
N LYS A 67 5.72 0.45 8.94
CA LYS A 67 6.70 -0.16 8.01
C LYS A 67 7.72 -1.05 8.71
N ASP A 68 8.09 -0.69 9.93
CA ASP A 68 9.09 -1.41 10.73
C ASP A 68 8.45 -2.57 11.52
N SER A 69 7.13 -2.53 11.74
CA SER A 69 6.36 -3.59 12.41
C SER A 69 5.89 -4.70 11.48
N LEU A 70 6.17 -4.58 10.18
CA LEU A 70 5.70 -5.51 9.16
C LEU A 70 6.72 -6.64 8.94
N PRO A 71 6.29 -7.90 8.87
CA PRO A 71 7.16 -8.99 8.44
C PRO A 71 7.72 -8.75 7.03
N ASN A 72 8.83 -9.42 6.74
CA ASN A 72 9.53 -9.32 5.48
C ASN A 72 8.61 -9.63 4.29
N CYS A 73 8.84 -8.94 3.17
CA CYS A 73 8.03 -9.11 1.98
C CYS A 73 8.17 -10.51 1.42
N THR A 74 7.11 -11.31 1.53
CA THR A 74 7.07 -12.69 1.02
C THR A 74 6.83 -12.77 -0.48
N LYS A 75 6.34 -11.67 -1.10
CA LYS A 75 6.08 -11.55 -2.55
C LYS A 75 7.14 -10.73 -3.27
N VAL A 76 8.34 -10.59 -2.71
CA VAL A 76 9.46 -10.16 -3.55
C VAL A 76 9.56 -11.18 -4.68
N LYS A 77 9.20 -10.76 -5.89
CA LYS A 77 9.69 -11.46 -7.07
C LYS A 77 11.20 -11.27 -6.99
N GLN A 78 11.89 -12.23 -6.37
CA GLN A 78 13.29 -12.44 -6.66
C GLN A 78 13.33 -12.48 -8.18
N LYS A 79 13.91 -11.44 -8.80
CA LYS A 79 14.37 -11.57 -10.17
C LYS A 79 15.38 -12.72 -10.08
N VAL A 80 14.93 -13.92 -10.42
CA VAL A 80 15.82 -15.05 -10.66
C VAL A 80 16.65 -14.61 -11.86
N SER A 81 17.82 -14.04 -11.57
CA SER A 81 18.88 -13.86 -12.54
C SER A 81 19.32 -15.27 -12.94
N ARG A 82 18.70 -15.80 -13.99
CA ARG A 82 19.30 -16.86 -14.81
C ARG A 82 20.32 -16.23 -15.73
#